data_AF-A0AA41NBW5-F1
#
_entry.id   AF-A0AA41NBW5-F1
#
_cell.length_a   1.000
_cell.length_b   1.000
_cell.length_c   1.000
_cell.angle_alpha   90.00
_cell.angle_beta   90.00
_cell.angle_gamma   90.00
#
_symmetry.space_group_name_H-M   'P 1'
#
loop_
_entity.id
_entity.type
_entity.pdbx_description
1 polymer ?
#
loop_
_entity_poly.entity_id
_entity_poly.type
_entity_poly.pdbx_seq_one_letter_code
_entity_poly.pdbx_strand_id
1 'polypeptide(L)'
;MKGHPSLLLLYIGLTTCLDNAPSREQDQGTNIFLGPIEAQSFLVSHRRIPRANHWDLELFTPGNLERECIEEKCSWEEAREYFEDNTLTERFWENYIHNGKGGHGRVDVAGLAVGLTSGILIIVLAGLGAFWYLHYRRGPGRGRSQQLSSQE
;
A
#
# COMPACT_ATOMS: atom_id res chain seq x y z
N MET A 1 -24.45 -28.51 -41.70
CA MET A 1 -23.42 -28.87 -40.71
C MET A 1 -22.82 -27.57 -40.17
N LYS A 2 -23.36 -27.04 -39.06
CA LYS A 2 -22.87 -25.80 -38.44
C LYS A 2 -22.06 -26.20 -37.21
N GLY A 3 -20.74 -26.31 -37.38
CA GLY A 3 -19.81 -26.57 -36.29
C GLY A 3 -19.77 -25.36 -35.36
N HIS A 4 -20.01 -25.57 -34.08
CA HIS A 4 -19.98 -24.52 -33.08
C HIS A 4 -18.49 -24.20 -32.76
N PRO A 5 -18.00 -22.97 -33.01
CA PRO A 5 -16.59 -22.60 -32.82
C PRO A 5 -16.13 -22.72 -31.36
N SER A 6 -17.08 -22.75 -30.41
CA SER A 6 -16.84 -22.95 -28.98
C SER A 6 -16.24 -24.31 -28.65
N LEU A 7 -16.62 -25.37 -29.39
CA LEU A 7 -16.13 -26.73 -29.17
C LEU A 7 -14.66 -26.90 -29.59
N LEU A 8 -14.26 -26.18 -30.64
CA LEU A 8 -12.88 -26.16 -31.11
C LEU A 8 -11.95 -25.44 -30.14
N LEU A 9 -12.40 -24.32 -29.57
CA LEU A 9 -11.65 -23.58 -28.55
C LEU A 9 -11.51 -24.36 -27.24
N LEU A 10 -12.55 -25.11 -26.85
CA LEU A 10 -12.49 -25.99 -25.68
C LEU A 10 -11.48 -27.14 -25.89
N TYR A 11 -11.42 -27.69 -27.10
CA TYR A 11 -10.47 -28.74 -27.46
C TYR A 11 -9.01 -28.23 -27.46
N ILE A 12 -8.75 -27.04 -28.01
CA ILE A 12 -7.42 -26.42 -28.02
C ILE A 12 -6.96 -26.11 -26.59
N GLY A 13 -7.86 -25.63 -25.72
CA GLY A 13 -7.56 -25.38 -24.31
C GLY A 13 -7.24 -26.65 -23.51
N LEU A 14 -7.88 -27.77 -23.83
CA LEU A 14 -7.61 -29.08 -23.21
C LEU A 14 -6.27 -29.67 -23.68
N THR A 15 -5.89 -29.50 -24.95
CA THR A 15 -4.60 -29.99 -25.46
C THR A 15 -3.42 -29.21 -24.87
N THR A 16 -3.54 -27.89 -24.66
CA THR A 16 -2.47 -27.09 -24.05
C THR A 16 -2.22 -27.41 -22.57
N CYS A 17 -3.20 -27.99 -21.87
CA CYS A 17 -3.04 -28.39 -20.48
C CYS A 17 -2.41 -29.79 -20.32
N LEU A 18 -2.55 -30.68 -21.30
CA LEU A 18 -2.01 -32.05 -21.21
C LEU A 18 -0.57 -32.18 -21.73
N ASP A 19 -0.06 -31.25 -22.54
CA ASP A 19 1.32 -31.31 -23.05
C ASP A 19 2.39 -30.76 -22.09
N ASN A 20 2.01 -30.37 -20.86
CA ASN A 20 2.97 -30.11 -19.78
C ASN A 20 3.28 -31.38 -18.96
N ALA A 21 3.56 -32.50 -19.64
CA ALA A 21 4.22 -33.63 -19.02
C ALA A 21 5.74 -33.46 -19.21
N PRO A 22 6.54 -33.34 -18.14
CA PRO A 22 7.98 -33.20 -18.31
C PRO A 22 8.55 -34.55 -18.75
N SER A 23 8.99 -34.64 -20.00
CA SER A 23 9.91 -35.69 -20.43
C SER A 23 11.17 -35.58 -19.58
N ARG A 24 11.29 -36.46 -18.59
CA ARG A 24 12.54 -36.69 -17.86
C ARG A 24 13.52 -37.38 -18.80
N GLU A 25 14.27 -36.60 -19.55
CA GLU A 25 15.60 -37.02 -19.97
C GLU A 25 16.56 -36.67 -18.84
N GLN A 26 16.94 -37.72 -18.12
CA GLN A 26 17.94 -37.68 -17.07
C GLN A 26 19.31 -37.81 -17.73
N ASP A 27 19.89 -36.68 -18.15
CA ASP A 27 21.30 -36.63 -18.53
C ASP A 27 22.13 -36.27 -17.29
N GLN A 28 22.85 -37.27 -16.77
CA GLN A 28 23.83 -37.12 -15.70
C GLN A 28 25.10 -36.51 -16.25
N GLY A 29 25.19 -35.18 -16.22
CA GLY A 29 26.43 -34.41 -16.30
C GLY A 29 26.52 -33.47 -15.11
N THR A 30 27.69 -33.34 -14.49
CA THR A 30 27.95 -32.46 -13.33
C THR A 30 27.55 -31.01 -13.59
N ASN A 31 26.32 -30.65 -13.26
CA ASN A 31 25.78 -29.31 -13.43
C ASN A 31 26.25 -28.41 -12.27
N ILE A 32 27.39 -27.75 -12.43
CA ILE A 32 27.85 -26.64 -11.57
C ILE A 32 26.90 -25.43 -11.70
N PHE A 33 26.09 -25.39 -12.77
CA PHE A 33 25.08 -24.38 -13.02
C PHE A 33 23.67 -24.96 -12.86
N LEU A 34 22.80 -24.24 -12.16
CA LEU A 34 21.39 -24.58 -12.05
C LEU A 34 20.71 -24.51 -13.42
N GLY A 35 19.77 -25.42 -13.67
CA GLY A 35 18.98 -25.41 -14.89
C GLY A 35 18.17 -24.10 -15.02
N PRO A 36 17.82 -23.65 -16.24
CA PRO A 36 17.17 -22.35 -16.47
C PRO A 36 15.91 -22.13 -15.63
N ILE A 37 15.07 -23.18 -15.50
CA ILE A 37 13.83 -23.16 -14.72
C ILE A 37 14.11 -23.06 -13.21
N GLU A 38 15.21 -23.63 -12.75
CA GLU A 38 15.60 -23.60 -11.35
C GLU A 38 16.29 -22.27 -11.02
N ALA A 39 17.14 -21.76 -11.92
CA ALA A 39 17.76 -20.44 -11.83
C ALA A 39 16.73 -19.29 -11.82
N GLN A 40 15.72 -19.32 -12.71
CA GLN A 40 14.66 -18.31 -12.74
C GLN A 40 13.77 -18.37 -11.48
N SER A 41 13.68 -19.54 -10.83
CA SER A 41 12.93 -19.66 -9.57
C SER A 41 13.55 -18.84 -8.44
N PHE A 42 14.87 -18.60 -8.44
CA PHE A 42 15.50 -17.71 -7.45
C PHE A 42 15.17 -16.24 -7.69
N LEU A 43 14.96 -15.84 -8.95
CA LEU A 43 14.54 -14.48 -9.31
C LEU A 43 13.07 -14.22 -8.97
N VAL A 44 12.23 -15.26 -9.02
CA VAL A 44 10.77 -15.17 -8.79
C VAL A 44 10.37 -15.47 -7.35
N SER A 45 11.04 -16.43 -6.69
CA SER A 45 10.73 -16.89 -5.32
C SER A 45 11.22 -15.89 -4.27
N HIS A 46 12.35 -15.21 -4.52
CA HIS A 46 12.65 -14.00 -3.80
C HIS A 46 11.72 -12.93 -4.36
N ARG A 47 10.61 -12.70 -3.66
CA ARG A 47 9.67 -11.60 -3.89
C ARG A 47 10.43 -10.28 -3.73
N ARG A 48 11.29 -9.95 -4.69
CA ARG A 48 11.85 -8.62 -4.85
C ARG A 48 10.62 -7.77 -5.08
N ILE A 49 10.32 -6.94 -4.09
CA ILE A 49 9.42 -5.81 -4.28
C ILE A 49 9.92 -5.14 -5.55
N PRO A 50 9.10 -5.02 -6.61
CA PRO A 50 9.51 -4.28 -7.79
C PRO A 50 10.06 -2.96 -7.28
N ARG A 51 11.33 -2.68 -7.57
CA ARG A 51 11.86 -1.34 -7.36
C ARG A 51 10.88 -0.39 -8.05
N ALA A 52 10.66 0.79 -7.48
CA ALA A 52 9.65 1.74 -7.99
C ALA A 52 9.84 2.02 -9.50
N ASN A 53 11.01 1.70 -10.04
CA ASN A 53 11.49 1.86 -11.40
C ASN A 53 11.15 0.73 -12.41
N HIS A 54 10.06 -0.04 -12.27
CA HIS A 54 9.76 -1.08 -13.29
C HIS A 54 9.45 -0.50 -14.70
N TRP A 55 9.22 0.81 -14.80
CA TRP A 55 8.79 1.50 -16.03
C TRP A 55 9.87 2.41 -16.63
N ASP A 56 10.83 2.88 -15.83
CA ASP A 56 12.01 3.60 -16.31
C ASP A 56 13.09 2.57 -16.65
N LEU A 57 13.62 2.62 -17.88
CA LEU A 57 14.71 1.75 -18.29
C LEU A 57 16.00 2.17 -17.56
N GLU A 58 16.14 1.72 -16.31
CA GLU A 58 17.24 1.99 -15.36
C GLU A 58 18.62 1.67 -15.95
N LEU A 59 18.67 0.87 -17.01
CA LEU A 59 19.90 0.56 -17.75
C LEU A 59 20.41 1.71 -18.64
N PHE A 60 19.55 2.65 -19.05
CA PHE A 60 19.90 3.76 -19.95
C PHE A 60 19.92 5.13 -19.28
N THR A 61 19.37 5.24 -18.07
CA THR A 61 19.29 6.52 -17.35
C THR A 61 20.30 6.52 -16.22
N PRO A 62 21.24 7.49 -16.15
CA PRO A 62 22.18 7.56 -15.04
C PRO A 62 21.45 7.82 -13.71
N GLY A 63 21.99 7.28 -12.62
CA GLY A 63 21.45 7.46 -11.27
C GLY A 63 21.33 8.93 -10.90
N ASN A 64 20.17 9.33 -10.35
CA ASN A 64 19.89 10.71 -9.95
C ASN A 64 19.31 10.75 -8.54
N LEU A 65 20.05 11.33 -7.59
CA LEU A 65 19.66 11.42 -6.18
C LEU A 65 18.34 12.17 -5.96
N GLU A 66 18.10 13.28 -6.68
CA GLU A 66 16.87 14.07 -6.53
C GLU A 66 15.67 13.23 -6.95
N ARG A 67 15.72 12.64 -8.15
CA ARG A 67 14.63 11.81 -8.68
C ARG A 67 14.40 10.55 -7.84
N GLU A 68 15.44 9.80 -7.55
CA GLU A 68 15.31 8.45 -6.99
C GLU A 68 15.14 8.45 -5.47
N CYS A 69 15.82 9.36 -4.77
CA CYS A 69 15.91 9.34 -3.31
C CYS A 69 15.24 10.54 -2.61
N ILE A 70 14.93 11.63 -3.31
CA ILE A 70 14.26 12.81 -2.72
C ILE A 70 12.80 12.87 -3.16
N GLU A 71 12.54 12.76 -4.46
CA GLU A 71 11.19 12.69 -5.04
C GLU A 71 10.58 11.30 -4.83
N GLU A 72 11.40 10.25 -4.98
CA GLU A 72 11.02 8.86 -4.81
C GLU A 72 11.67 8.21 -3.58
N LYS A 73 11.21 7.00 -3.25
CA LYS A 73 11.80 6.19 -2.18
C LYS A 73 12.83 5.22 -2.78
N CYS A 74 14.10 5.53 -2.60
CA CYS A 74 15.20 4.66 -3.00
C CYS A 74 15.61 3.59 -1.96
N SER A 75 16.25 2.53 -2.45
CA SER A 75 16.96 1.53 -1.66
C SER A 75 18.41 1.95 -1.37
N TRP A 76 19.06 1.33 -0.37
CA TRP A 76 20.45 1.68 0.00
C TRP A 76 21.42 1.49 -1.17
N GLU A 77 21.16 0.49 -2.02
CA GLU A 77 21.98 0.19 -3.17
C GLU A 77 21.88 1.26 -4.26
N GLU A 78 20.70 1.86 -4.47
CA GLU A 78 20.51 2.98 -5.40
C GLU A 78 21.24 4.24 -4.91
N ALA A 79 21.16 4.54 -3.61
CA ALA A 79 21.94 5.62 -3.03
C ALA A 79 23.46 5.37 -3.18
N ARG A 80 23.91 4.13 -3.00
CA ARG A 80 25.31 3.73 -3.19
C ARG A 80 25.77 3.89 -4.64
N GLU A 81 24.92 3.57 -5.61
CA GLU A 81 25.19 3.73 -7.04
C GLU A 81 25.37 5.21 -7.40
N TYR A 82 24.62 6.12 -6.79
CA TYR A 82 24.80 7.57 -7.01
C TYR A 82 26.10 8.12 -6.38
N PHE A 83 26.37 7.78 -5.12
CA PHE A 83 27.51 8.37 -4.41
C PHE A 83 28.86 7.72 -4.75
N GLU A 84 28.86 6.49 -5.27
CA GLU A 84 30.05 5.65 -5.53
C GLU A 84 30.99 5.44 -4.32
N ASP A 85 30.65 6.00 -3.16
CA ASP A 85 31.42 6.00 -1.92
C ASP A 85 30.52 5.54 -0.75
N ASN A 86 30.97 4.50 -0.05
CA ASN A 86 30.27 3.93 1.09
C ASN A 86 30.11 4.94 2.24
N THR A 87 31.11 5.80 2.48
CA THR A 87 31.09 6.76 3.59
C THR A 87 30.08 7.89 3.35
N LEU A 88 29.95 8.35 2.11
CA LEU A 88 28.94 9.35 1.71
C LEU A 88 27.54 8.73 1.74
N THR A 89 27.41 7.50 1.24
CA THR A 89 26.17 6.74 1.26
C THR A 89 25.67 6.51 2.69
N GLU A 90 26.55 6.15 3.62
CA GLU A 90 26.18 5.97 5.03
C GLU A 90 25.68 7.27 5.67
N ARG A 91 26.38 8.39 5.46
CA ARG A 91 25.95 9.70 5.98
C ARG A 91 24.59 10.13 5.43
N PHE A 92 24.35 9.89 4.15
CA PHE A 92 23.05 10.12 3.53
C PHE A 92 22.00 9.21 4.16
N TRP A 93 22.28 7.90 4.23
CA TRP A 93 21.34 6.89 4.72
C TRP A 93 20.96 7.07 6.19
N GLU A 94 21.86 7.57 7.03
CA GLU A 94 21.54 7.91 8.43
C GLU A 94 20.47 9.01 8.54
N ASN A 95 20.49 9.98 7.63
CA ASN A 95 19.54 11.10 7.60
C ASN A 95 18.32 10.82 6.72
N TYR A 96 18.32 9.72 5.97
CA TYR A 96 17.27 9.39 5.04
C TYR A 96 16.00 8.91 5.76
N ILE A 97 14.87 9.58 5.48
CA ILE A 97 13.59 9.38 6.18
C ILE A 97 13.01 7.96 6.02
N HIS A 98 13.45 7.21 5.01
CA HIS A 98 12.97 5.87 4.69
C HIS A 98 14.00 4.76 4.96
N ASN A 99 15.06 5.05 5.71
CA ASN A 99 16.17 4.12 6.02
C ASN A 99 15.78 2.89 6.88
N GLY A 100 14.49 2.71 7.20
CA GLY A 100 13.98 1.59 7.98
C GLY A 100 14.34 1.62 9.47
N LYS A 101 15.24 2.51 9.89
CA LYS A 101 15.47 2.84 11.29
C LYS A 101 14.35 3.80 11.68
N GLY A 102 13.22 3.24 12.13
CA GLY A 102 12.01 3.98 12.52
C GLY A 102 12.36 5.33 13.14
N GLY A 103 12.20 6.39 12.33
CA GLY A 103 12.80 7.68 12.59
C GLY A 103 12.38 8.19 13.96
N HIS A 104 13.34 8.70 14.71
CA HIS A 104 13.08 9.46 15.92
C HIS A 104 12.07 10.56 15.55
N GLY A 105 10.86 10.43 16.09
CA GLY A 105 9.64 10.99 15.51
C GLY A 105 9.71 12.48 15.20
N ARG A 106 9.78 12.82 13.91
CA ARG A 106 9.23 14.08 13.43
C ARG A 106 7.73 13.98 13.63
N VAL A 107 7.22 14.58 14.71
CA VAL A 107 5.78 14.75 14.85
C VAL A 107 5.31 15.59 13.66
N ASP A 108 4.38 15.05 12.86
CA ASP A 108 3.74 15.80 11.79
C ASP A 108 2.90 16.90 12.43
N VAL A 109 3.51 18.08 12.63
CA VAL A 109 2.87 19.25 13.24
C VAL A 109 1.57 19.58 12.51
N ALA A 110 1.54 19.38 11.18
CA ALA A 110 0.34 19.48 10.38
C ALA A 110 -0.74 18.46 10.78
N GLY A 111 -0.37 17.19 10.95
CA GLY A 111 -1.29 16.14 11.41
C GLY A 111 -1.83 16.40 12.81
N LEU A 112 -0.98 16.86 13.74
CA LEU A 112 -1.39 17.24 15.10
C LEU A 112 -2.33 18.45 15.09
N ALA A 113 -2.00 19.50 14.32
CA ALA A 113 -2.83 20.70 14.21
C ALA A 113 -4.22 20.39 13.61
N VAL A 114 -4.26 19.60 12.54
CA VAL A 114 -5.51 19.16 11.90
C VAL A 114 -6.32 18.27 12.86
N GLY A 115 -5.67 17.36 13.58
CA GLY A 115 -6.32 16.52 14.58
C GLY A 115 -6.94 17.31 15.73
N LEU A 116 -6.19 18.26 16.31
CA LEU A 116 -6.66 19.08 17.42
C LEU A 116 -7.80 20.01 16.99
N THR A 117 -7.67 20.69 15.84
CA THR A 117 -8.72 21.58 15.32
C THR A 117 -10.01 20.81 15.02
N SER A 118 -9.91 19.65 14.38
CA SER A 118 -11.06 18.78 14.10
C SER A 118 -11.72 18.27 15.39
N GLY A 119 -10.91 17.80 16.35
CA GLY A 119 -11.41 17.32 17.64
C GLY A 119 -12.15 18.40 18.44
N ILE A 120 -11.59 19.61 18.52
CA ILE A 120 -12.23 20.75 19.19
C ILE A 120 -13.56 21.10 18.52
N LEU A 121 -13.58 21.16 17.19
CA LEU A 121 -14.80 21.46 16.43
C LEU A 121 -15.91 20.44 16.71
N ILE A 122 -15.58 19.14 16.72
CA ILE A 122 -16.52 18.06 17.02
C ILE A 122 -17.07 18.19 18.45
N ILE A 123 -16.21 18.47 19.43
CA ILE A 123 -16.62 18.64 20.83
C ILE A 123 -17.58 19.82 20.97
N VAL A 124 -17.31 20.94 20.30
CA VAL A 124 -18.19 22.13 20.32
C VAL A 124 -19.55 21.81 19.69
N LEU A 125 -19.57 21.17 18.52
CA LEU A 125 -20.83 20.79 17.86
C LEU A 125 -21.65 19.80 18.69
N ALA A 126 -21.00 18.79 19.27
CA ALA A 126 -21.66 17.82 20.15
C ALA A 126 -22.21 18.48 21.43
N GLY A 127 -21.45 19.40 22.03
CA GLY A 127 -21.87 20.16 23.21
C GLY A 127 -23.07 21.07 22.93
N LEU A 128 -23.04 21.82 21.82
CA LEU A 128 -24.16 22.65 21.38
C LEU A 128 -25.40 21.81 21.05
N GLY A 129 -25.21 20.67 20.38
CA GLY A 129 -26.29 19.73 20.08
C GLY A 129 -26.93 19.14 21.34
N ALA A 130 -26.11 18.71 22.31
CA ALA A 130 -26.59 18.19 23.59
C ALA A 130 -27.29 19.28 24.43
N PHE A 131 -26.72 20.48 24.47
CA PHE A 131 -27.33 21.63 25.14
C PHE A 131 -28.69 21.97 24.54
N TRP A 132 -28.76 22.09 23.21
CA TRP A 132 -30.01 22.38 22.50
C TRP A 132 -31.03 21.25 22.69
N TYR A 133 -30.61 19.98 22.62
CA TYR A 133 -31.48 18.83 22.85
C TYR A 133 -32.07 18.79 24.26
N LEU A 134 -31.23 19.03 25.28
CA LEU A 134 -31.67 19.09 26.68
C LEU A 134 -32.53 20.33 26.95
N HIS A 135 -32.22 21.47 26.33
CA HIS A 135 -33.01 22.70 26.43
C HIS A 135 -34.35 22.57 25.70
N TYR A 136 -34.39 21.95 24.52
CA TYR A 136 -35.62 21.68 23.76
C TYR A 136 -36.53 20.69 24.52
N ARG A 137 -35.97 19.67 25.17
CA ARG A 137 -36.72 18.81 26.11
C ARG A 137 -37.21 19.53 27.36
N ARG A 138 -36.56 20.62 27.79
CA ARG A 138 -36.95 21.45 28.94
C ARG A 138 -37.82 22.66 28.56
N GLY A 139 -38.01 22.94 27.27
CA GLY A 139 -38.89 23.99 26.72
C GLY A 139 -40.37 23.60 26.77
N PRO A 140 -41.30 24.58 26.74
CA PRO A 140 -42.40 24.67 27.69
C PRO A 140 -43.56 23.69 27.44
N GLY A 141 -43.73 22.74 28.36
CA GLY A 141 -45.05 22.21 28.72
C GLY A 141 -45.85 23.25 29.53
N ARG A 142 -46.42 24.26 28.86
CA ARG A 142 -47.48 25.11 29.42
C ARG A 142 -48.64 25.20 28.43
N GLY A 143 -49.59 24.28 28.57
CA GLY A 143 -50.78 24.21 27.73
C GLY A 143 -51.87 23.27 28.26
N ARG A 144 -52.61 23.74 29.28
CA ARG A 144 -54.06 23.55 29.52
C ARG A 144 -54.63 22.12 29.64
N SER A 145 -54.79 21.67 30.89
CA SER A 145 -55.95 20.88 31.37
C SER A 145 -56.16 21.10 32.88
N GLN A 146 -56.59 22.31 33.27
CA GLN A 146 -57.58 22.37 34.35
C GLN A 146 -58.92 21.97 33.72
N GLN A 147 -59.70 21.18 34.47
CA GLN A 147 -61.09 20.81 34.23
C GLN A 147 -61.33 19.55 33.34
N LEU A 148 -61.28 18.36 33.96
CA LEU A 148 -62.46 17.47 34.00
C LEU A 148 -62.35 16.40 35.12
N SER A 149 -63.29 16.49 36.08
CA SER A 149 -63.82 15.44 36.96
C SER A 149 -62.93 14.77 38.03
N SER A 150 -62.48 15.55 39.01
CA SER A 150 -62.27 15.03 40.38
C SER A 150 -62.73 16.06 41.42
N GLN A 151 -63.98 16.50 41.31
CA GLN A 151 -64.78 16.91 42.47
C GLN A 151 -66.26 17.03 42.04
N GLU A 152 -67.13 16.25 42.70
CA GLU A 152 -68.59 16.08 42.56
C GLU A 152 -69.17 15.45 41.29
#